data_AF-A0A377F8P0-F1
#
_entry.id   AF-A0A377F8P0-F1
#
_cell.length_a   1.000
_cell.length_b   1.000
_cell.length_c   1.000
_cell.angle_alpha   90.00
_cell.angle_beta   90.00
_cell.angle_gamma   90.00
#
_symmetry.space_group_name_H-M   'P 1'
#
loop_
_entity.id
_entity.type
_entity.pdbx_description
1 polymer ?
#
loop_
_entity_poly.entity_id
_entity_poly.type
_entity_poly.pdbx_seq_one_letter_code
_entity_poly.pdbx_strand_id
1 'polypeptide(L)'
;MSLDVTHARSQLADDSRHEGDSIRFLYAKSMNTFGTNFQLMGYRYSTQGFYTLDDVAYRRMEGYEYDYDYDGEHRDEPIIVNYHNLRFSRKDRLQLNISQSLNDFGSLYISGTHQKYWNTSDSDTWYQVGYTSSWVGISYSALIFVE
;
A
#
# COMPACT_ATOMS: atom_id res chain seq x y z
N MET A 1 -18.62 6.35 3.06
CA MET A 1 -17.72 6.09 4.20
C MET A 1 -17.97 4.65 4.63
N SER A 2 -16.94 3.89 4.98
CA SER A 2 -17.10 2.53 5.49
C SER A 2 -16.13 2.27 6.63
N LEU A 3 -16.52 1.34 7.49
CA LEU A 3 -15.70 0.82 8.57
C LEU A 3 -15.86 -0.69 8.58
N ASP A 4 -14.74 -1.40 8.60
CA ASP A 4 -14.71 -2.85 8.70
C ASP A 4 -13.73 -3.31 9.78
N VAL A 5 -14.05 -4.45 10.38
CA VAL A 5 -13.24 -5.12 11.39
C VAL A 5 -13.02 -6.54 10.93
N THR A 6 -11.77 -6.99 10.96
CA THR A 6 -11.37 -8.35 10.60
C THR A 6 -10.63 -8.98 11.76
N HIS A 7 -11.12 -10.13 12.20
CA HIS A 7 -10.45 -10.97 13.18
C HIS A 7 -9.72 -12.11 12.46
N ALA A 8 -8.48 -12.37 12.85
CA ALA A 8 -7.65 -13.42 12.25
C ALA A 8 -7.03 -14.29 13.33
N ARG A 9 -7.08 -15.60 13.11
CA ARG A 9 -6.31 -16.61 13.85
C ARG A 9 -5.41 -17.32 12.87
N SER A 10 -4.12 -17.19 13.09
CA SER A 10 -3.08 -17.56 12.12
C SER A 10 -2.06 -18.50 12.75
N GLN A 11 -1.54 -19.43 11.96
CA GLN A 11 -0.40 -20.26 12.34
C GLN A 11 0.74 -19.92 11.39
N LEU A 12 1.86 -19.44 11.92
CA LEU A 12 3.02 -19.02 11.12
C LEU A 12 3.91 -20.22 10.76
N ALA A 13 4.93 -19.96 9.96
CA ALA A 13 5.89 -20.94 9.48
C ALA A 13 6.66 -21.70 10.59
N ASP A 14 6.73 -21.14 11.79
CA ASP A 14 7.36 -21.76 12.96
C ASP A 14 6.36 -22.50 13.88
N ASP A 15 5.17 -22.81 13.35
CA ASP A 15 4.04 -23.42 14.08
C ASP A 15 3.45 -22.55 15.20
N SER A 16 3.94 -21.32 15.40
CA SER A 16 3.39 -20.41 16.40
C SER A 16 1.98 -19.93 16.01
N ARG A 17 1.09 -19.87 17.01
CA ARG A 17 -0.29 -19.44 16.83
C ARG A 17 -0.46 -18.01 17.29
N HIS A 18 -1.05 -17.18 16.43
CA HIS A 18 -1.31 -15.77 16.68
C HIS A 18 -2.78 -15.46 16.47
N GLU A 19 -3.28 -14.53 17.25
CA GLU A 19 -4.64 -14.01 17.15
C GLU A 19 -4.58 -12.49 17.19
N GLY A 20 -5.36 -11.86 16.33
CA GLY A 20 -5.40 -10.41 16.29
C GLY A 20 -6.54 -9.87 15.46
N ASP A 21 -6.77 -8.58 15.66
CA ASP A 21 -7.78 -7.79 14.98
C ASP A 21 -7.15 -6.72 14.10
N SER A 22 -7.84 -6.40 13.01
CA SER A 22 -7.57 -5.26 12.15
C SER A 22 -8.84 -4.44 11.97
N ILE A 23 -8.73 -3.13 12.13
CA ILE A 23 -9.82 -2.17 11.93
C ILE A 23 -9.43 -1.29 10.76
N ARG A 24 -10.33 -1.16 9.79
CA ARG A 24 -10.13 -0.30 8.62
C ARG A 24 -11.25 0.73 8.54
N PHE A 25 -10.84 1.97 8.36
CA PHE A 25 -11.72 3.09 8.03
C PHE A 25 -11.43 3.56 6.60
N LEU A 26 -12.48 3.74 5.81
CA LEU A 26 -12.39 4.29 4.46
C LEU A 26 -13.36 5.45 4.28
N TYR A 27 -12.82 6.52 3.74
CA TYR A 27 -13.56 7.69 3.33
C TYR A 27 -13.32 7.95 1.85
N ALA A 28 -14.41 7.94 1.08
CA ALA A 28 -14.42 8.32 -0.32
C ALA A 28 -15.56 9.32 -0.50
N LYS A 29 -15.28 10.48 -1.09
CA LYS A 29 -16.28 11.49 -1.38
C LYS A 29 -15.89 12.28 -2.63
N SER A 30 -16.71 12.18 -3.65
CA SER A 30 -16.59 13.03 -4.82
C SER A 30 -17.28 14.37 -4.57
N MET A 31 -16.58 15.50 -4.77
CA MET A 31 -17.13 16.85 -4.61
C MET A 31 -16.99 17.63 -5.91
N ASN A 32 -17.93 17.42 -6.82
CA ASN A 32 -17.88 18.01 -8.17
C ASN A 32 -17.97 19.54 -8.16
N THR A 33 -18.53 20.17 -7.13
CA THR A 33 -18.73 21.62 -7.04
C THR A 33 -17.43 22.43 -6.96
N PHE A 34 -16.37 21.87 -6.39
CA PHE A 34 -15.07 22.53 -6.23
C PHE A 34 -13.99 21.96 -7.18
N GLY A 35 -14.37 21.07 -8.09
CA GLY A 35 -13.43 20.32 -8.93
C GLY A 35 -12.59 19.29 -8.17
N THR A 36 -12.71 19.19 -6.84
CA THR A 36 -11.96 18.26 -6.01
C THR A 36 -12.66 16.89 -5.93
N ASN A 37 -11.96 15.86 -6.36
CA ASN A 37 -12.40 14.48 -6.21
C ASN A 37 -11.50 13.74 -5.21
N PHE A 38 -12.00 13.59 -3.98
CA PHE A 38 -11.39 12.75 -2.95
C PHE A 38 -11.79 11.30 -3.22
N GLN A 39 -11.00 10.63 -4.06
CA GLN A 39 -11.24 9.25 -4.46
C GLN A 39 -11.20 8.31 -3.26
N LEU A 40 -10.16 8.40 -2.42
CA LEU A 40 -10.03 7.52 -1.26
C LEU A 40 -9.02 8.03 -0.22
N MET A 41 -9.45 8.12 1.03
CA MET A 41 -8.60 8.13 2.21
C MET A 41 -8.89 6.87 3.01
N GLY A 42 -7.86 6.08 3.30
CA GLY A 42 -7.95 4.85 4.06
C GLY A 42 -6.99 4.86 5.23
N TYR A 43 -7.48 4.47 6.40
CA TYR A 43 -6.63 4.19 7.55
C TYR A 43 -6.93 2.79 8.05
N ARG A 44 -5.89 1.98 8.22
CA ARG A 44 -5.98 0.64 8.80
C ARG A 44 -5.06 0.57 10.00
N TYR A 45 -5.60 0.07 11.11
CA TYR A 45 -4.86 -0.27 12.31
C TYR A 45 -4.96 -1.77 12.53
N SER A 46 -3.84 -2.42 12.80
CA SER A 46 -3.76 -3.85 13.07
C SER A 46 -2.99 -4.11 14.36
N THR A 47 -3.55 -4.99 15.19
CA THR A 47 -2.86 -5.50 16.39
C THR A 47 -1.65 -6.35 16.02
N GLN A 48 -0.71 -6.51 16.95
CA GLN A 48 0.54 -7.21 16.69
C GLN A 48 0.37 -8.68 16.24
N GLY A 49 -0.69 -9.36 16.70
CA GLY A 49 -1.00 -10.73 16.34
C GLY A 49 -1.85 -10.89 15.08
N PHE A 50 -2.18 -9.81 14.38
CA PHE A 50 -2.96 -9.86 13.14
C PHE A 50 -2.04 -10.17 11.95
N TYR A 51 -2.29 -11.31 11.29
CA TYR A 51 -1.58 -11.74 10.08
C TYR A 51 -2.59 -11.97 8.97
N THR A 52 -2.28 -11.45 7.78
CA THR A 52 -3.07 -11.69 6.56
C THR A 52 -2.77 -13.06 5.98
N LEU A 53 -3.64 -13.54 5.09
CA LEU A 53 -3.44 -14.83 4.39
C LEU A 53 -2.11 -14.86 3.62
N ASP A 54 -1.70 -13.71 3.08
CA ASP A 54 -0.42 -13.51 2.40
C ASP A 54 0.75 -13.76 3.36
N ASP A 55 0.65 -13.27 4.61
CA ASP A 55 1.71 -13.44 5.61
C ASP A 55 1.87 -14.92 6.05
N VAL A 56 0.78 -15.69 6.15
CA VAL A 56 0.85 -17.13 6.49
C VAL A 56 1.21 -18.04 5.31
N ALA A 57 1.18 -17.53 4.08
CA ALA A 57 1.61 -18.31 2.92
C ALA A 57 3.13 -18.53 2.89
N TYR A 58 3.89 -17.70 3.61
CA TYR A 58 5.34 -17.82 3.70
C TYR A 58 5.76 -19.11 4.43
N ARG A 59 6.73 -19.83 3.85
CA ARG A 59 7.28 -21.08 4.40
C ARG A 59 8.38 -20.88 5.44
N ARG A 60 8.82 -19.65 5.66
CA ARG A 60 9.89 -19.28 6.61
C ARG A 60 9.51 -17.99 7.32
N MET A 61 9.94 -17.86 8.58
CA MET A 61 9.69 -16.66 9.40
C MET A 61 10.38 -15.40 8.87
N GLU A 62 11.56 -15.55 8.28
CA GLU A 62 12.27 -14.49 7.57
C GLU A 62 13.05 -15.09 6.42
N GLY A 63 13.26 -14.32 5.37
CA GLY A 63 14.11 -14.73 4.27
C GLY A 63 13.89 -13.93 3.00
N TYR A 64 14.68 -14.29 2.01
CA TYR A 64 14.51 -13.82 0.66
C TYR A 64 13.60 -14.77 -0.12
N GLU A 65 12.72 -14.19 -0.91
CA GLU A 65 11.94 -14.89 -1.91
C GLU A 65 12.76 -14.93 -3.20
N TYR A 66 12.84 -16.12 -3.78
CA TYR A 66 13.67 -16.44 -4.93
C TYR A 66 12.77 -16.77 -6.11
N ASP A 67 12.97 -16.07 -7.22
CA ASP A 67 12.27 -16.34 -8.46
C ASP A 67 13.24 -16.91 -9.49
N TYR A 68 12.87 -18.08 -10.04
CA TYR A 68 13.59 -18.74 -11.12
C TYR A 68 13.10 -18.26 -12.49
N ASP A 69 11.89 -17.70 -12.56
CA ASP A 69 11.20 -17.31 -13.79
C ASP A 69 10.96 -15.80 -13.82
N TYR A 70 12.04 -15.05 -13.84
CA TYR A 70 11.96 -13.60 -13.89
C TYR A 70 11.92 -13.11 -15.34
N ASP A 71 10.94 -12.25 -15.66
CA ASP A 71 10.75 -11.65 -17.01
C ASP A 71 10.50 -12.69 -18.12
N GLY A 72 9.92 -13.85 -17.77
CA GLY A 72 9.55 -14.90 -18.72
C GLY A 72 10.69 -15.82 -19.17
N GLU A 73 11.89 -15.66 -18.61
CA GLU A 73 13.03 -16.54 -18.85
C GLU A 73 13.33 -17.39 -17.60
N HIS A 74 13.39 -18.71 -17.77
CA HIS A 74 13.90 -19.62 -16.73
C HIS A 74 15.39 -19.37 -16.53
N ARG A 75 15.79 -19.01 -15.32
CA ARG A 75 17.19 -18.82 -14.92
C ARG A 75 17.63 -19.99 -14.03
N ASP A 76 18.81 -20.53 -14.31
CA ASP A 76 19.44 -21.55 -13.45
C ASP A 76 19.83 -20.99 -12.08
N GLU A 77 20.11 -19.68 -12.01
CA GLU A 77 20.37 -18.95 -10.77
C GLU A 77 19.16 -18.05 -10.43
N PRO A 78 18.46 -18.31 -9.32
CA PRO A 78 17.30 -17.52 -8.96
C PRO A 78 17.72 -16.12 -8.51
N ILE A 79 16.89 -15.13 -8.83
CA ILE A 79 17.09 -13.78 -8.31
C ILE A 79 16.27 -13.54 -7.05
N ILE A 80 16.79 -12.71 -6.15
CA ILE A 80 16.07 -12.25 -4.97
C ILE A 80 15.04 -11.22 -5.44
N VAL A 81 13.76 -11.53 -5.31
CA VAL A 81 12.67 -10.62 -5.71
C VAL A 81 12.06 -9.87 -4.54
N ASN A 82 12.13 -10.45 -3.34
CA ASN A 82 11.50 -9.87 -2.15
C ASN A 82 12.23 -10.31 -0.87
N TYR A 83 12.10 -9.51 0.19
CA TYR A 83 12.50 -9.88 1.54
C TYR A 83 11.27 -9.78 2.45
N HIS A 84 10.98 -10.85 3.18
CA HIS A 84 9.89 -10.86 4.15
C HIS A 84 10.40 -11.17 5.55
N ASN A 85 9.76 -10.56 6.55
CA ASN A 85 9.98 -10.87 7.95
C ASN A 85 8.65 -10.86 8.72
N LEU A 86 8.16 -12.05 9.06
CA LEU A 86 6.90 -12.23 9.78
C LEU A 86 6.94 -11.73 11.22
N ARG A 87 8.14 -11.40 11.74
CA ARG A 87 8.27 -10.76 13.07
C ARG A 87 7.85 -9.30 13.05
N PHE A 88 7.81 -8.67 11.88
CA PHE A 88 7.41 -7.29 11.66
C PHE A 88 5.98 -7.24 11.12
N SER A 89 5.01 -7.55 11.97
CA SER A 89 3.60 -7.47 11.57
C SER A 89 3.19 -6.02 11.30
N ARG A 90 2.36 -5.81 10.28
CA ARG A 90 1.89 -4.47 9.88
C ARG A 90 1.06 -3.86 11.00
N LYS A 91 1.35 -2.61 11.37
CA LYS A 91 0.68 -1.88 12.45
C LYS A 91 -0.29 -0.84 11.94
N ASP A 92 0.23 0.24 11.38
CA ASP A 92 -0.52 1.39 10.90
C ASP A 92 -0.35 1.47 9.40
N ARG A 93 -1.44 1.66 8.65
CA ARG A 93 -1.36 1.97 7.22
C ARG A 93 -2.31 3.09 6.87
N LEU A 94 -1.75 4.23 6.50
CA LEU A 94 -2.45 5.35 5.91
C LEU A 94 -2.32 5.29 4.39
N GLN A 95 -3.43 5.46 3.67
CA GLN A 95 -3.48 5.54 2.21
C GLN A 95 -4.26 6.79 1.81
N LEU A 96 -3.71 7.58 0.90
CA LEU A 96 -4.31 8.82 0.42
C LEU A 96 -4.33 8.82 -1.10
N ASN A 97 -5.47 9.18 -1.69
CA ASN A 97 -5.66 9.41 -3.11
C ASN A 97 -6.59 10.61 -3.30
N ILE A 98 -6.03 11.72 -3.77
CA ILE A 98 -6.71 12.99 -3.97
C ILE A 98 -6.46 13.43 -5.40
N SER A 99 -7.52 13.84 -6.09
CA SER A 99 -7.44 14.49 -7.39
C SER A 99 -8.18 15.81 -7.35
N GLN A 100 -7.60 16.84 -7.94
CA GLN A 100 -8.15 18.19 -7.99
C GLN A 100 -8.14 18.65 -9.45
N SER A 101 -9.32 18.80 -10.03
CA SER A 101 -9.47 19.53 -11.27
C SER A 101 -9.30 21.02 -10.99
N LEU A 102 -8.49 21.68 -11.80
CA LEU A 102 -8.24 23.12 -11.81
C LEU A 102 -8.89 23.77 -13.04
N ASN A 103 -9.97 23.17 -13.56
CA ASN A 103 -10.66 23.59 -14.79
C ASN A 103 -9.68 23.76 -15.96
N ASP A 104 -9.62 24.95 -16.55
CA ASP A 104 -8.79 25.28 -17.71
C ASP A 104 -7.28 25.22 -17.42
N PHE A 105 -6.88 25.26 -16.15
CA PHE A 105 -5.48 25.14 -15.76
C PHE A 105 -4.99 23.69 -15.79
N GLY A 106 -5.89 22.70 -15.74
CA GLY A 106 -5.53 21.28 -15.79
C GLY A 106 -6.01 20.50 -14.56
N SER A 107 -5.24 19.50 -14.13
CA SER A 107 -5.57 18.61 -13.01
C SER A 107 -4.33 18.21 -12.22
N LEU A 108 -4.45 18.28 -10.91
CA LEU A 108 -3.45 17.82 -9.94
C LEU A 108 -3.91 16.49 -9.33
N TYR A 109 -2.99 15.57 -9.14
CA TYR A 109 -3.21 14.29 -8.48
C TYR A 109 -2.12 14.06 -7.43
N ILE A 110 -2.53 13.60 -6.26
CA ILE A 110 -1.65 13.27 -5.15
C ILE A 110 -2.06 11.89 -4.65
N SER A 111 -1.09 11.01 -4.47
CA SER A 111 -1.30 9.71 -3.87
C SER A 111 -0.12 9.31 -3.01
N GLY A 112 -0.37 8.50 -2.00
CA GLY A 112 0.70 7.98 -1.18
C GLY A 112 0.20 7.01 -0.12
N THR A 113 1.17 6.28 0.42
CA THR A 113 0.97 5.35 1.52
C THR A 113 2.04 5.61 2.57
N HIS A 114 1.66 5.47 3.84
CA HIS A 114 2.58 5.42 4.95
C HIS A 114 2.24 4.21 5.81
N GLN A 115 3.17 3.26 5.94
CA GLN A 115 2.98 2.01 6.66
C GLN A 115 4.03 1.87 7.76
N LYS A 116 3.58 1.53 8.97
CA LYS A 116 4.43 1.20 10.11
C LYS A 116 4.29 -0.27 10.47
N TYR A 117 5.30 -0.78 11.15
CA TYR A 117 5.36 -2.17 11.58
C TYR A 117 5.53 -2.26 13.10
N TRP A 118 5.10 -3.38 13.67
CA TRP A 118 5.45 -3.75 15.04
C TRP A 118 6.90 -4.24 15.08
N ASN A 119 7.54 -4.11 16.25
CA ASN A 119 8.92 -4.56 16.50
C ASN A 119 10.03 -3.87 15.68
N THR A 120 9.74 -2.83 14.91
CA THR A 120 10.73 -1.95 14.29
C THR A 120 10.27 -0.49 14.32
N SER A 121 11.23 0.45 14.25
CA SER A 121 10.97 1.87 14.00
C SER A 121 10.87 2.21 12.50
N ASP A 122 11.16 1.24 11.64
CA ASP A 122 11.12 1.42 10.19
C ASP A 122 9.69 1.61 9.69
N SER A 123 9.56 2.33 8.60
CA SER A 123 8.28 2.61 7.97
C SER A 123 8.43 2.69 6.46
N ASP A 124 7.49 2.10 5.74
CA ASP A 124 7.45 2.17 4.29
C ASP A 124 6.57 3.34 3.89
N THR A 125 7.14 4.32 3.21
CA THR A 125 6.43 5.52 2.80
C THR A 125 6.71 5.79 1.35
N TRP A 126 5.66 5.83 0.54
CA TRP A 126 5.80 6.32 -0.82
C TRP A 126 4.73 7.35 -1.10
N TYR A 127 5.05 8.30 -1.95
CA TYR A 127 4.10 9.29 -2.40
C TYR A 127 4.42 9.72 -3.83
N GLN A 128 3.37 10.09 -4.54
CA GLN A 128 3.43 10.59 -5.89
C GLN A 128 2.56 11.82 -6.05
N VAL A 129 3.08 12.77 -6.81
CA VAL A 129 2.39 14.01 -7.15
C VAL A 129 2.48 14.18 -8.66
N GLY A 130 1.32 14.27 -9.30
CA GLY A 130 1.18 14.46 -10.74
C GLY A 130 0.43 15.73 -11.05
N TYR A 131 0.88 16.48 -12.05
CA TYR A 131 0.18 17.61 -12.63
C TYR A 131 0.03 17.40 -14.13
N THR A 132 -1.16 17.65 -14.64
CA THR A 132 -1.48 17.52 -16.05
C THR A 132 -2.20 18.78 -16.50
N SER A 133 -1.86 19.30 -17.67
CA SER A 133 -2.51 20.48 -18.24
C SER A 133 -2.55 20.35 -19.76
N SER A 134 -3.53 20.97 -20.39
CA SER A 134 -3.66 20.97 -21.85
C SER A 134 -3.91 22.38 -22.34
N TRP A 135 -3.10 22.82 -23.31
CA TRP A 135 -3.26 24.13 -23.94
C TRP A 135 -3.23 23.98 -25.47
N VAL A 136 -4.29 24.45 -26.13
CA VAL A 136 -4.42 24.48 -27.61
C VAL A 136 -4.10 23.11 -28.27
N GLY A 137 -4.61 22.02 -27.68
CA GLY A 137 -4.41 20.66 -28.20
C GLY A 137 -3.07 20.01 -27.84
N ILE A 138 -2.17 20.70 -27.15
CA ILE A 138 -0.93 20.13 -26.60
C ILE A 138 -1.14 19.79 -25.13
N SER A 139 -0.87 18.54 -24.75
CA SER A 139 -0.96 18.06 -23.37
C SER A 139 0.43 18.00 -22.73
N TYR A 140 0.56 18.53 -21.53
CA TYR A 140 1.77 18.50 -20.71
C TYR A 140 1.47 17.76 -19.40
N SER A 141 2.38 16.89 -18.99
CA SER A 141 2.28 16.17 -17.72
C SER A 141 3.63 16.17 -17.00
N ALA A 142 3.59 16.40 -15.69
CA ALA A 142 4.71 16.23 -14.78
C ALA A 142 4.29 15.25 -13.68
N LEU A 143 5.16 14.31 -13.35
CA LEU A 143 4.96 13.33 -12.28
C LEU A 143 6.24 13.27 -11.44
N ILE A 144 6.07 13.32 -10.13
CA ILE A 144 7.13 13.11 -9.15
C ILE A 144 6.73 11.91 -8.30
N PHE A 145 7.65 10.98 -8.12
CA PHE A 145 7.49 9.79 -7.28
C PHE A 145 8.63 9.76 -6.26
N VAL A 146 8.31 9.41 -5.01
CA VAL A 146 9.27 9.28 -3.91
C VAL A 146 8.90 8.02 -3.10
N GLU A 147 9.92 7.30 -2.67
CA GLU A 147 9.90 6.08 -1.83
C GLU A 147 10.88 6.23 -0.67
#